data_AF-A0A2A6BSS5-F1
#
_entry.id   AF-A0A2A6BSS5-F1
#
_cell.length_a   1.000
_cell.length_b   1.000
_cell.length_c   1.000
_cell.angle_alpha   90.00
_cell.angle_beta   90.00
_cell.angle_gamma   90.00
#
_symmetry.space_group_name_H-M   'P 1'
#
loop_
_entity.id
_entity.type
_entity.pdbx_description
1 polymer ?
#
loop_
_entity_poly.entity_id
_entity_poly.type
_entity_poly.pdbx_seq_one_letter_code
_entity_poly.pdbx_strand_id
1 'polypeptide(L)'
;MKRRRIESNMLAPGVHTFCFLTMVSALSLGIFVISSLNLGLGSNEPLDQHENIVDVLPKRSETAHVDCARLIRGDTGYAKEIAMNRPKLEPVDLGWDCSAIQARILPARNPNTGFPILHARIVNEHYDFLEDQLATNYASENVYCFSLDKKAHLDCMKLVRDKTWEYVILMQDHDVLIKTHGESEPRYKS
;
A
#
# COMPACT_ATOMS: atom_id res chain seq x y z
N MET A 1 9.96 12.74 -23.88
CA MET A 1 9.76 12.97 -22.44
C MET A 1 11.10 12.80 -21.73
N LYS A 2 11.56 13.81 -20.97
CA LYS A 2 12.93 13.90 -20.44
C LYS A 2 13.08 12.96 -19.25
N ARG A 3 13.92 11.92 -19.39
CA ARG A 3 14.23 10.90 -18.37
C ARG A 3 14.79 11.59 -17.11
N ARG A 4 13.97 11.76 -16.07
CA ARG A 4 14.44 12.18 -14.75
C ARG A 4 14.74 10.92 -13.94
N ARG A 5 16.00 10.78 -13.55
CA ARG A 5 16.50 9.77 -12.62
C ARG A 5 15.82 10.03 -11.28
N ILE A 6 14.86 9.20 -10.91
CA ILE A 6 14.30 9.18 -9.56
C ILE A 6 15.32 8.41 -8.72
N GLU A 7 16.04 9.11 -7.85
CA GLU A 7 16.91 8.48 -6.87
C GLU A 7 16.05 7.74 -5.84
N SER A 8 16.28 6.44 -5.75
CA SER A 8 15.66 5.52 -4.81
C SER A 8 16.16 5.79 -3.40
N ASN A 9 15.45 6.64 -2.67
CA ASN A 9 15.55 6.76 -1.22
C ASN A 9 14.19 6.44 -0.60
N MET A 10 13.81 5.16 -0.65
CA MET A 10 12.72 4.62 0.16
C MET A 10 13.32 3.65 1.19
N LEU A 11 14.16 4.23 2.06
CA LEU A 11 14.53 3.65 3.33
C LEU A 11 13.68 4.37 4.36
N ALA A 12 12.68 3.71 4.93
CA ALA A 12 12.09 4.14 6.19
C ALA A 12 13.09 3.78 7.30
N PRO A 13 13.75 4.76 7.94
CA PRO A 13 14.48 4.48 9.16
C PRO A 13 13.48 4.54 10.32
N GLY A 14 13.65 3.60 11.25
CA GLY A 14 12.90 3.55 12.49
C GLY A 14 12.93 4.88 13.24
N VAL A 15 11.88 5.07 14.03
CA VAL A 15 11.67 6.15 14.99
C VAL A 15 12.99 6.54 15.67
N HIS A 16 13.43 7.77 15.39
CA HIS A 16 14.58 8.44 15.98
C HIS A 16 14.60 8.25 17.50
N THR A 17 15.66 7.66 18.03
CA THR A 17 16.82 8.38 18.60
C THR A 17 16.42 9.36 19.69
N PHE A 18 16.48 8.85 20.93
CA PHE A 18 17.05 9.50 22.11
C PHE A 18 17.36 11.00 21.95
N CYS A 19 16.48 11.83 22.52
CA CYS A 19 16.75 13.24 22.71
C CYS A 19 17.84 13.38 23.79
N PHE A 20 18.94 13.99 23.40
CA PHE A 20 20.18 14.16 24.15
C PHE A 20 20.21 15.57 24.77
N LEU A 21 20.89 15.67 25.91
CA LEU A 21 21.45 16.86 26.59
C LEU A 21 20.66 17.60 27.71
N THR A 22 21.31 17.50 28.88
CA THR A 22 21.65 18.54 29.88
C THR A 22 20.59 19.01 30.87
N MET A 23 20.76 18.58 32.12
CA MET A 23 21.24 19.49 33.18
C MET A 23 21.78 18.69 34.37
N VAL A 24 23.11 18.75 34.55
CA VAL A 24 23.78 18.38 35.80
C VAL A 24 23.64 19.56 36.77
N SER A 25 23.47 19.20 38.04
CA SER A 25 23.68 19.99 39.27
C SER A 25 22.67 21.08 39.65
N ALA A 26 21.85 20.76 40.65
CA ALA A 26 21.62 21.66 41.78
C ALA A 26 21.61 20.82 43.08
N LEU A 27 22.57 21.13 43.94
CA LEU A 27 22.77 20.59 45.28
C LEU A 27 21.62 20.99 46.22
N SER A 28 21.42 20.13 47.23
CA SER A 28 20.94 20.46 48.58
C SER A 28 19.58 21.15 48.70
N LEU A 29 18.54 20.35 48.98
CA LEU A 29 17.82 20.35 50.26
C LEU A 29 16.71 19.30 50.20
N GLY A 30 16.59 18.55 51.29
CA GLY A 30 15.70 17.40 51.39
C GLY A 30 14.22 17.76 51.25
N ILE A 31 13.47 16.74 50.84
CA ILE A 31 12.01 16.59 50.89
C ILE A 31 11.25 17.23 49.72
N PHE A 32 10.89 16.37 48.76
CA PHE A 32 9.59 16.46 48.09
C PHE A 32 8.92 15.08 48.14
N VAL A 33 8.02 14.93 49.11
CA VAL A 33 6.95 13.92 49.04
C VAL A 33 5.81 14.59 48.29
N ILE A 34 5.51 14.12 47.07
CA ILE A 34 4.17 14.26 46.51
C ILE A 34 3.70 12.87 46.09
N SER A 35 2.96 12.29 47.03
CA SER A 35 1.89 11.30 46.89
C SER A 35 1.43 11.05 45.45
N SER A 36 1.48 9.79 45.04
CA SER A 36 0.74 9.22 43.91
C SER A 36 -0.75 9.58 44.02
N LEU A 37 -1.20 10.59 43.28
CA LEU A 37 -2.63 10.81 43.07
C LEU A 37 -3.07 9.94 41.89
N ASN A 38 -3.39 8.68 42.18
CA ASN A 38 -4.24 7.87 41.31
C ASN A 38 -5.68 8.39 41.45
N LEU A 39 -6.02 9.42 40.69
CA LEU A 39 -7.40 9.76 40.41
C LEU A 39 -7.79 9.02 39.12
N GLY A 40 -8.15 7.76 39.31
CA GLY A 40 -8.91 7.01 38.33
C GLY A 40 -10.29 7.65 38.20
N LEU A 41 -10.50 8.37 37.11
CA LEU A 41 -11.82 8.72 36.62
C LEU A 41 -11.80 8.62 35.09
N GLY A 42 -12.65 7.74 34.58
CA GLY A 42 -13.11 7.77 33.21
C GLY A 42 -12.18 7.09 32.22
N SER A 43 -12.34 5.77 32.09
CA SER A 43 -12.22 5.12 30.79
C SER A 43 -13.25 5.74 29.85
N ASN A 44 -12.90 6.86 29.22
CA ASN A 44 -13.41 7.13 27.89
C ASN A 44 -12.44 6.39 26.97
N GLU A 45 -12.77 5.11 26.71
CA GLU A 45 -12.47 4.54 25.41
C GLU A 45 -12.80 5.60 24.38
N PRO A 46 -11.86 6.01 23.50
CA PRO A 46 -12.30 6.52 22.22
C PRO A 46 -13.05 5.34 21.61
N LEU A 47 -14.39 5.47 21.61
CA LEU A 47 -15.28 4.67 20.79
C LEU A 47 -14.57 4.45 19.47
N ASP A 48 -14.23 3.19 19.26
CA ASP A 48 -13.79 2.61 18.01
C ASP A 48 -14.84 2.95 16.95
N GLN A 49 -14.67 4.12 16.35
CA GLN A 49 -15.26 4.45 15.07
C GLN A 49 -14.41 3.72 14.04
N HIS A 50 -14.48 2.38 14.05
CA HIS A 50 -14.65 1.63 12.82
C HIS A 50 -15.96 2.10 12.17
N GLU A 51 -15.98 3.36 11.75
CA GLU A 51 -16.84 3.77 10.66
C GLU A 51 -16.52 2.80 9.54
N ASN A 52 -17.57 2.14 9.05
CA ASN A 52 -17.53 1.28 7.88
C ASN A 52 -17.06 2.09 6.67
N ILE A 53 -15.77 2.43 6.62
CA ILE A 53 -15.08 2.69 5.38
C ILE A 53 -14.93 1.30 4.78
N VAL A 54 -16.00 0.83 4.16
CA VAL A 54 -15.82 -0.04 3.00
C VAL A 54 -14.81 0.70 2.16
N ASP A 55 -13.61 0.14 2.05
CA ASP A 55 -12.45 0.75 1.42
C ASP A 55 -12.72 0.84 -0.09
N VAL A 56 -13.58 1.80 -0.45
CA VAL A 56 -14.04 2.01 -1.82
C VAL A 56 -12.87 2.67 -2.52
N LEU A 57 -12.14 1.85 -3.28
CA LEU A 57 -11.17 2.33 -4.25
C LEU A 57 -11.80 3.48 -5.05
N PRO A 58 -11.19 4.67 -5.06
CA PRO A 58 -11.79 5.83 -5.68
C PRO A 58 -12.01 5.55 -7.16
N LYS A 59 -13.27 5.61 -7.61
CA LYS A 59 -13.60 5.50 -9.03
C LYS A 59 -13.30 6.82 -9.72
N ARG A 60 -12.68 6.75 -10.91
CA ARG A 60 -12.56 7.90 -11.79
C ARG A 60 -13.95 8.37 -12.24
N SER A 61 -14.12 9.67 -12.41
CA SER A 61 -15.41 10.26 -12.79
C SER A 61 -15.94 9.70 -14.11
N GLU A 62 -15.03 9.42 -15.05
CA GLU A 62 -15.29 8.88 -16.38
C GLU A 62 -15.88 7.47 -16.33
N THR A 63 -15.59 6.71 -15.26
CA THR A 63 -16.09 5.34 -15.06
C THR A 63 -17.07 5.23 -13.89
N ALA A 64 -17.43 6.35 -13.24
CA ALA A 64 -18.33 6.36 -12.09
C ALA A 64 -19.72 5.78 -12.40
N HIS A 65 -20.18 5.92 -13.64
CA HIS A 65 -21.45 5.40 -14.14
C HIS A 65 -21.43 3.89 -14.48
N VAL A 66 -20.25 3.25 -14.46
CA VAL A 66 -20.10 1.82 -14.80
C VAL A 66 -20.41 0.94 -13.58
N ASP A 67 -21.40 0.06 -13.75
CA ASP A 67 -21.77 -0.94 -12.76
C ASP A 67 -20.95 -2.24 -12.95
N CYS A 68 -19.84 -2.32 -12.24
CA CYS A 68 -18.97 -3.50 -12.27
C CYS A 68 -19.67 -4.78 -11.79
N ALA A 69 -20.64 -4.69 -10.88
CA ALA A 69 -21.31 -5.88 -10.34
C ALA A 69 -22.17 -6.57 -11.42
N ARG A 70 -22.78 -5.79 -12.32
CA ARG A 70 -23.47 -6.37 -13.50
C ARG A 70 -22.50 -7.06 -14.45
N LEU A 71 -21.36 -6.45 -14.71
CA LEU A 71 -20.33 -7.01 -15.59
C LEU A 71 -19.76 -8.32 -15.03
N ILE A 72 -19.40 -8.36 -13.74
CA ILE A 72 -18.87 -9.56 -13.07
C ILE A 72 -19.91 -10.69 -13.03
N ARG A 73 -21.20 -10.36 -12.91
CA ARG A 73 -22.31 -11.34 -12.99
C ARG A 73 -22.63 -11.81 -14.41
N GLY A 74 -21.92 -11.32 -15.43
CA GLY A 74 -22.07 -11.78 -16.81
C GLY A 74 -23.23 -11.16 -17.58
N ASP A 75 -23.68 -9.94 -17.23
CA ASP A 75 -24.71 -9.21 -17.98
C ASP A 75 -24.17 -8.78 -19.36
N THR A 76 -24.40 -9.62 -20.37
CA THR A 76 -23.91 -9.40 -21.75
C THR A 76 -24.60 -8.24 -22.45
N GLY A 77 -25.86 -7.97 -22.13
CA GLY A 77 -26.61 -6.83 -22.68
C GLY A 77 -26.00 -5.51 -22.24
N TYR A 78 -25.72 -5.37 -20.94
CA TYR A 78 -25.03 -4.23 -20.39
C TYR A 78 -23.59 -4.11 -20.88
N ALA A 79 -22.86 -5.22 -20.96
CA ALA A 79 -21.50 -5.22 -21.49
C ALA A 79 -21.45 -4.67 -22.92
N LYS A 80 -22.45 -5.00 -23.76
CA LYS A 80 -22.58 -4.47 -25.12
C LYS A 80 -22.88 -2.97 -25.13
N GLU A 81 -23.75 -2.50 -24.24
CA GLU A 81 -24.04 -1.07 -24.07
C GLU A 81 -22.78 -0.26 -23.74
N ILE A 82 -22.02 -0.70 -22.72
CA ILE A 82 -20.76 -0.07 -22.33
C ILE A 82 -19.71 -0.18 -23.45
N ALA A 83 -19.68 -1.29 -24.19
CA ALA A 83 -18.75 -1.46 -25.31
C ALA A 83 -19.01 -0.47 -26.47
N MET A 84 -20.27 -0.09 -26.71
CA MET A 84 -20.61 0.91 -27.74
C MET A 84 -20.11 2.31 -27.37
N ASN A 85 -20.08 2.64 -26.08
CA ASN A 85 -19.65 3.93 -25.56
C ASN A 85 -18.52 3.75 -24.53
N ARG A 86 -17.44 3.08 -24.92
CA ARG A 86 -16.31 2.78 -24.02
C ARG A 86 -15.76 4.08 -23.40
N PRO A 87 -15.73 4.21 -22.06
CA PRO A 87 -15.14 5.37 -21.41
C PRO A 87 -13.67 5.56 -21.83
N LYS A 88 -13.31 6.80 -22.15
CA LYS A 88 -11.90 7.19 -22.34
C LYS A 88 -11.42 7.82 -21.05
N LEU A 89 -10.27 7.35 -20.58
CA LEU A 89 -9.63 7.91 -19.39
C LEU A 89 -8.85 9.14 -19.82
N GLU A 90 -9.11 10.26 -19.16
CA GLU A 90 -8.33 11.47 -19.38
C GLU A 90 -7.06 11.42 -18.52
N PRO A 91 -5.92 11.95 -19.01
CA PRO A 91 -4.74 12.11 -18.17
C PRO A 91 -5.03 13.08 -17.03
N VAL A 92 -4.84 12.62 -15.80
CA VAL A 92 -4.98 13.46 -14.59
C VAL A 92 -3.62 13.54 -13.91
N ASP A 93 -3.21 14.74 -13.50
CA ASP A 93 -2.05 14.90 -12.63
C ASP A 93 -2.47 14.58 -11.18
N LEU A 94 -2.16 13.37 -10.73
CA LEU A 94 -2.52 12.87 -9.40
C LEU A 94 -1.50 13.24 -8.31
N GLY A 95 -0.41 13.93 -8.67
CA GLY A 95 0.71 14.15 -7.75
C GLY A 95 1.56 12.88 -7.59
N TRP A 96 2.86 13.03 -7.80
CA TRP A 96 3.85 11.94 -7.84
C TRP A 96 4.80 11.94 -6.64
N ASP A 97 4.54 12.79 -5.64
CA ASP A 97 5.30 12.75 -4.40
C ASP A 97 4.90 11.52 -3.56
N CYS A 98 5.78 11.14 -2.64
CA CYS A 98 5.57 9.96 -1.81
C CYS A 98 4.30 10.05 -0.97
N SER A 99 3.92 11.24 -0.50
CA SER A 99 2.74 11.43 0.33
C SER A 99 1.46 11.21 -0.47
N ALA A 100 1.40 11.73 -1.70
CA ALA A 100 0.27 11.54 -2.61
C ALA A 100 0.10 10.06 -2.99
N ILE A 101 1.19 9.37 -3.35
CA ILE A 101 1.18 7.94 -3.68
C ILE A 101 0.77 7.09 -2.46
N GLN A 102 1.35 7.38 -1.29
CA GLN A 102 1.02 6.65 -0.06
C GLN A 102 -0.45 6.82 0.33
N ALA A 103 -1.01 8.01 0.17
CA ALA A 103 -2.43 8.27 0.46
C ALA A 103 -3.39 7.48 -0.42
N ARG A 104 -2.96 7.01 -1.60
CA ARG A 104 -3.77 6.17 -2.50
C ARG A 104 -3.60 4.68 -2.22
N ILE A 105 -2.42 4.27 -1.76
CA ILE A 105 -2.11 2.86 -1.47
C ILE A 105 -2.54 2.47 -0.05
N LEU A 106 -2.40 3.37 0.93
CA LEU A 106 -2.64 3.11 2.34
C LEU A 106 -4.04 3.60 2.78
N PRO A 107 -4.68 2.94 3.76
CA PRO A 107 -4.21 1.76 4.50
C PRO A 107 -4.17 0.48 3.65
N ALA A 108 -3.43 -0.52 4.11
CA ALA A 108 -3.38 -1.80 3.41
C ALA A 108 -4.76 -2.48 3.42
N ARG A 109 -5.27 -2.77 2.22
CA ARG A 109 -6.56 -3.44 2.01
C ARG A 109 -6.51 -4.94 2.25
N ASN A 110 -5.35 -5.55 2.02
CA ASN A 110 -5.17 -6.97 2.22
C ASN A 110 -4.57 -7.23 3.61
N PRO A 111 -5.18 -8.14 4.40
CA PRO A 111 -4.64 -8.51 5.70
C PRO A 111 -3.35 -9.31 5.55
N ASN A 112 -2.50 -9.29 6.58
CA ASN A 112 -1.37 -10.20 6.64
C ASN A 112 -1.87 -11.62 6.95
N THR A 113 -1.45 -12.59 6.14
CA THR A 113 -1.75 -14.02 6.28
C THR A 113 -0.62 -14.79 6.97
N GLY A 114 0.52 -14.14 7.23
CA GLY A 114 1.73 -14.81 7.71
C GLY A 114 2.45 -15.57 6.59
N PHE A 115 2.14 -15.27 5.32
CA PHE A 115 2.77 -15.85 4.15
C PHE A 115 3.24 -14.74 3.21
N PRO A 116 4.41 -14.14 3.48
CA PRO A 116 4.91 -13.03 2.68
C PRO A 116 5.24 -13.44 1.25
N ILE A 117 4.70 -12.70 0.28
CA ILE A 117 4.90 -12.92 -1.14
C ILE A 117 5.80 -11.84 -1.72
N LEU A 118 6.77 -12.24 -2.53
CA LEU A 118 7.56 -11.34 -3.37
C LEU A 118 6.86 -11.13 -4.72
N HIS A 119 6.34 -9.93 -4.94
CA HIS A 119 5.84 -9.49 -6.24
C HIS A 119 6.96 -8.82 -7.04
N ALA A 120 7.48 -9.50 -8.06
CA ALA A 120 8.51 -8.95 -8.93
C ALA A 120 7.92 -8.59 -10.30
N ARG A 121 7.92 -7.30 -10.64
CA ARG A 121 7.26 -6.75 -11.83
C ARG A 121 8.24 -6.06 -12.77
N ILE A 122 8.07 -6.28 -14.07
CA ILE A 122 8.72 -5.46 -15.11
C ILE A 122 7.74 -4.36 -15.53
N VAL A 123 8.14 -3.09 -15.35
CA VAL A 123 7.30 -1.90 -15.55
C VAL A 123 7.76 -1.14 -16.80
N ASN A 124 6.83 -0.54 -17.54
CA ASN A 124 7.18 0.32 -18.67
C ASN A 124 6.45 1.67 -18.64
N GLU A 125 5.24 1.76 -19.20
CA GLU A 125 4.61 3.05 -19.57
C GLU A 125 3.35 3.39 -18.76
N HIS A 126 2.67 2.40 -18.17
CA HIS A 126 1.34 2.60 -17.57
C HIS A 126 1.38 2.70 -16.03
N TYR A 127 2.00 3.77 -15.51
CA TYR A 127 2.16 3.97 -14.07
C TYR A 127 0.84 4.09 -13.29
N ASP A 128 -0.19 4.72 -13.87
CA ASP A 128 -1.52 4.80 -13.26
C ASP A 128 -2.09 3.40 -12.99
N PHE A 129 -1.99 2.52 -13.98
CA PHE A 129 -2.46 1.14 -13.86
C PHE A 129 -1.62 0.34 -12.87
N LEU A 130 -0.31 0.56 -12.86
CA LEU A 130 0.59 -0.05 -11.89
C LEU A 130 0.21 0.33 -10.45
N GLU A 131 -0.13 1.60 -10.22
CA GLU A 131 -0.54 2.09 -8.92
C GLU A 131 -1.89 1.49 -8.49
N ASP A 132 -2.89 1.45 -9.38
CA ASP A 132 -4.18 0.80 -9.10
C ASP A 132 -4.00 -0.69 -8.74
N GLN A 133 -3.12 -1.37 -9.47
CA GLN A 133 -2.76 -2.76 -9.19
C GLN A 133 -2.04 -2.94 -7.86
N LEU A 134 -1.18 -2.00 -7.49
CA LEU A 134 -0.52 -2.02 -6.18
C LEU A 134 -1.54 -1.76 -5.07
N ALA A 135 -2.37 -0.73 -5.19
CA ALA A 135 -3.37 -0.34 -4.20
C ALA A 135 -4.40 -1.46 -3.90
N THR A 136 -4.75 -2.25 -4.91
CA THR A 136 -5.69 -3.39 -4.79
C THR A 136 -5.05 -4.64 -4.19
N ASN A 137 -3.73 -4.83 -4.36
CA ASN A 137 -3.01 -6.04 -3.94
C ASN A 137 -1.99 -5.79 -2.81
N TYR A 138 -1.97 -4.59 -2.25
CA TYR A 138 -1.01 -4.23 -1.21
C TYR A 138 -1.34 -4.97 0.10
N ALA A 139 -0.37 -5.72 0.60
CA ALA A 139 -0.33 -6.29 1.94
C ALA A 139 0.99 -5.88 2.59
N SER A 140 0.96 -5.52 3.88
CA SER A 140 2.13 -4.95 4.55
C SER A 140 3.30 -5.94 4.74
N GLU A 141 3.02 -7.24 4.78
CA GLU A 141 4.04 -8.28 4.88
C GLU A 141 4.73 -8.58 3.55
N ASN A 142 4.11 -8.25 2.41
CA ASN A 142 4.63 -8.59 1.09
C ASN A 142 5.83 -7.72 0.70
N VAL A 143 6.66 -8.26 -0.20
CA VAL A 143 7.80 -7.56 -0.77
C VAL A 143 7.49 -7.20 -2.22
N TYR A 144 7.76 -5.96 -2.62
CA TYR A 144 7.45 -5.47 -3.96
C TYR A 144 8.74 -5.03 -4.67
N CYS A 145 8.98 -5.57 -5.85
CA CYS A 145 10.16 -5.32 -6.66
C CYS A 145 9.73 -4.86 -8.06
N PHE A 146 9.93 -3.59 -8.38
CA PHE A 146 9.58 -3.01 -9.68
C PHE A 146 10.85 -2.70 -10.47
N SER A 147 11.00 -3.29 -11.67
CA SER A 147 12.14 -3.08 -12.56
C SER A 147 11.69 -2.43 -13.87
N LEU A 148 12.29 -1.30 -14.25
CA LEU A 148 11.95 -0.57 -15.48
C LEU A 148 12.46 -1.23 -16.78
N ASP A 149 13.30 -2.26 -16.68
CA ASP A 149 13.89 -2.95 -17.82
C ASP A 149 14.11 -4.43 -17.45
N LYS A 150 14.00 -5.32 -18.45
CA LYS A 150 14.23 -6.76 -18.28
C LYS A 150 15.60 -7.07 -17.67
N LYS A 151 16.63 -6.30 -18.01
CA LYS A 151 17.99 -6.44 -17.46
C LYS A 151 18.06 -6.02 -16.00
N ALA A 152 17.27 -5.02 -15.60
CA ALA A 152 17.19 -4.53 -14.22
C ALA A 152 16.40 -5.47 -13.29
N HIS A 153 15.64 -6.42 -13.84
CA HIS A 153 14.85 -7.37 -13.06
C HIS A 153 15.71 -8.23 -12.13
N LEU A 154 16.83 -8.74 -12.65
CA LEU A 154 17.77 -9.54 -11.86
C LEU A 154 18.40 -8.72 -10.73
N ASP A 155 18.67 -7.43 -10.96
CA ASP A 155 19.26 -6.57 -9.94
C ASP A 155 18.27 -6.26 -8.81
N CYS A 156 17.00 -6.03 -9.17
CA CYS A 156 15.95 -5.87 -8.17
C CYS A 156 15.77 -7.14 -7.31
N MET A 157 15.79 -8.33 -7.93
CA MET A 157 15.73 -9.61 -7.22
C MET A 157 16.92 -9.85 -6.29
N LYS A 158 18.13 -9.34 -6.63
CA LYS A 158 19.29 -9.41 -5.73
C LYS A 158 19.10 -8.56 -4.48
N LEU A 159 18.47 -7.38 -4.60
CA LEU A 159 18.26 -6.45 -3.48
C LEU A 159 17.26 -6.97 -2.44
N VAL A 160 16.32 -7.81 -2.86
CA VAL A 160 15.29 -8.40 -1.98
C VAL A 160 15.64 -9.82 -1.51
N ARG A 161 16.86 -10.29 -1.79
CA ARG A 161 17.30 -11.63 -1.41
C ARG A 161 17.32 -11.86 0.10
N ASP A 162 17.70 -10.84 0.86
CA ASP A 162 17.82 -10.93 2.32
C ASP A 162 16.50 -10.58 3.04
N LYS A 163 15.41 -10.39 2.29
CA LYS A 163 14.06 -10.19 2.84
C LYS A 163 13.37 -11.54 3.03
N THR A 164 12.47 -11.61 3.99
CA THR A 164 11.66 -12.80 4.27
C THR A 164 10.48 -12.88 3.30
N TRP A 165 10.45 -13.91 2.47
CA TRP A 165 9.32 -14.25 1.59
C TRP A 165 9.32 -15.75 1.31
N GLU A 166 8.13 -16.31 1.12
CA GLU A 166 7.91 -17.74 0.95
C GLU A 166 7.70 -18.12 -0.52
N TYR A 167 7.14 -17.19 -1.30
CA TYR A 167 6.82 -17.39 -2.71
C TYR A 167 7.11 -16.15 -3.54
N VAL A 168 7.39 -16.34 -4.84
CA VAL A 168 7.63 -15.26 -5.79
C VAL A 168 6.62 -15.30 -6.93
N ILE A 169 6.01 -14.16 -7.22
CA ILE A 169 5.13 -13.96 -8.38
C ILE A 169 5.84 -13.00 -9.34
N LEU A 170 6.17 -13.51 -10.52
CA LEU A 170 6.69 -12.72 -11.63
C LEU A 170 5.52 -12.16 -12.44
N MET A 171 5.48 -10.84 -12.63
CA MET A 171 4.41 -10.17 -13.38
C MET A 171 4.97 -9.22 -14.44
N GLN A 172 4.23 -9.09 -15.52
CA GLN A 172 4.40 -8.08 -16.56
C GLN A 172 3.41 -6.92 -16.33
N ASP A 173 3.62 -5.81 -17.05
CA ASP A 173 2.83 -4.58 -16.90
C ASP A 173 1.31 -4.79 -17.11
N HIS A 174 0.91 -5.76 -17.93
CA HIS A 174 -0.50 -6.04 -18.27
C HIS A 174 -1.12 -7.20 -17.49
N ASP A 175 -0.35 -7.87 -16.62
CA ASP A 175 -0.90 -8.92 -15.77
C ASP A 175 -1.75 -8.29 -14.67
N VAL A 176 -2.87 -8.91 -14.34
CA VAL A 176 -3.78 -8.47 -13.28
C VAL A 176 -4.05 -9.64 -12.33
N LEU A 177 -3.92 -9.38 -11.04
CA LEU A 177 -4.29 -10.34 -10.01
C LEU A 177 -5.82 -10.37 -9.86
N ILE A 178 -6.39 -11.56 -10.01
CA ILE A 178 -7.84 -11.82 -9.84
C ILE A 178 -8.17 -12.45 -8.49
N LYS A 179 -7.17 -12.63 -7.64
CA LYS A 179 -7.27 -13.21 -6.30
C LYS A 179 -6.64 -12.26 -5.31
N THR A 180 -7.33 -12.08 -4.19
CA THR A 180 -6.82 -11.32 -3.05
C THR A 180 -5.65 -12.07 -2.40
N HIS A 181 -4.85 -11.38 -1.59
CA HIS A 181 -3.72 -11.99 -0.88
C HIS A 181 -4.18 -13.19 -0.03
N GLY A 182 -5.29 -13.04 0.70
CA GLY A 182 -5.89 -14.10 1.50
C GLY A 182 -6.41 -15.30 0.70
N GLU A 183 -6.85 -15.13 -0.54
CA GLU A 183 -7.24 -16.24 -1.40
C GLU A 183 -6.04 -16.97 -2.03
N SER A 184 -4.91 -16.26 -2.19
CA SER A 184 -3.73 -16.79 -2.87
C SER A 184 -2.91 -17.75 -2.00
N GLU A 185 -2.82 -17.47 -0.69
CA GLU A 185 -1.99 -18.20 0.28
C GLU A 185 -2.30 -19.71 0.34
N PRO A 186 -3.55 -20.17 0.49
CA PRO A 186 -3.85 -21.60 0.56
C PRO A 186 -3.44 -22.38 -0.71
N ARG A 187 -3.41 -21.71 -1.87
CA ARG A 187 -3.04 -22.33 -3.15
C ARG A 187 -1.53 -22.55 -3.29
N TYR A 188 -0.71 -21.74 -2.64
CA TYR A 188 0.75 -21.92 -2.69
C TYR A 188 1.25 -23.00 -1.72
N LYS A 189 0.43 -23.37 -0.73
CA LYS A 189 0.75 -24.41 0.27
C LYS A 189 0.30 -25.82 -0.12
N SER A 190 -0.48 -25.98 -1.19
CA SER A 190 -0.99 -27.28 -1.69
C SER A 190 -0.02 -27.95 -2.66
#